data_AF-A0A8B3RLX0-F1
#
_entry.id   AF-A0A8B3RLX0-F1
#
_cell.length_a   1.000
_cell.length_b   1.000
_cell.length_c   1.000
_cell.angle_alpha   90.00
_cell.angle_beta   90.00
_cell.angle_gamma   90.00
#
_symmetry.space_group_name_H-M   'P 1'
#
loop_
_entity.id
_entity.type
_entity.pdbx_description
1 polymer ?
#
loop_
_entity_poly.entity_id
_entity_poly.type
_entity_poly.pdbx_seq_one_letter_code
_entity_poly.pdbx_strand_id
1 'polypeptide(L)'
;MPSIQFANVLLETNPRSVSFPSLYCESDQPVVFDAQLGDWVMYAQGVYDFTTYFNALSVSKLRTYTSMRSAMLHLELKGAACTVQQTMGDALAHESLLVEGTEVAVPASDDWQVVDLPLVITDTMVLVGFKIVTEGQVAIRNSHYVLDVEDDFNEVELAVATTTFKKESFIINNIGLVRSHIIESGDDIAKHFHMYVIDNGRTLDATALSGDRIEVIPNENVGGAGGFTRGMIAAMRQKPKATNVLLMDDDVAVSPESIKRTYNLLRILKPQYREAMISGAMLNYEVGEDQWEDTGFMTKDGIFAPCKPPLRLTQFEDIIFNEIHEMTKEITPDNHYAAWWYCCIPISVIERNGLPLPLFVRCDDAEYGIRCKTDFITMNGLCVWHMSFHKRYNPAVERYQTTRNTMIAQAAAGMAPHADFMHELHRNMQLELKKFGYDNAELCLDAFEDFLKGPKFIGTKGQAEKSFMAANRNKETLHDLDELQRMADEDPDLAGFDAYTITRQLIDADKPRSRSERIQDFVTDNGQRILKNEGEGYAVIPLLGWVYPAGVIRGKKKLIVIDWYNRKGAIRTKDPNRYARIMKRYQRDLKYYKANINRLREEYAQAFPKLTSLQFWEHYLDLD
;
A
#
# COMPACT_ATOMS: atom_id res chain seq x y z
N MET A 1 10.58 9.22 -35.80
CA MET A 1 10.01 8.49 -34.66
C MET A 1 10.19 9.38 -33.46
N PRO A 2 9.15 9.63 -32.67
CA PRO A 2 9.29 10.42 -31.46
C PRO A 2 10.09 9.63 -30.42
N SER A 3 10.88 10.35 -29.62
CA SER A 3 11.73 9.78 -28.57
C SER A 3 11.41 10.46 -27.24
N ILE A 4 11.40 9.71 -26.15
CA ILE A 4 11.10 10.22 -24.81
C ILE A 4 12.19 9.81 -23.82
N GLN A 5 12.66 10.74 -23.01
CA GLN A 5 13.43 10.42 -21.80
C GLN A 5 12.47 9.73 -20.82
N PHE A 6 12.61 8.43 -20.67
CA PHE A 6 11.64 7.61 -19.95
C PHE A 6 11.96 7.50 -18.47
N ALA A 7 13.22 7.26 -18.12
CA ALA A 7 13.67 7.01 -16.75
C ALA A 7 15.05 7.62 -16.50
N ASN A 8 15.22 8.33 -15.39
CA ASN A 8 16.52 8.79 -14.92
C ASN A 8 17.26 7.66 -14.19
N VAL A 9 18.59 7.65 -14.30
CA VAL A 9 19.46 6.87 -13.42
C VAL A 9 19.55 7.62 -12.10
N LEU A 10 19.08 6.97 -11.04
CA LEU A 10 18.96 7.54 -9.70
C LEU A 10 20.18 7.21 -8.85
N LEU A 11 20.69 8.24 -8.20
CA LEU A 11 21.53 8.14 -7.00
C LEU A 11 21.04 9.23 -6.04
N GLU A 12 20.73 8.86 -4.80
CA GLU A 12 20.03 9.74 -3.85
C GLU A 12 20.72 9.78 -2.49
N THR A 13 20.53 10.86 -1.74
CA THR A 13 21.10 11.07 -0.40
C THR A 13 20.07 10.97 0.73
N ASN A 14 18.86 10.48 0.44
CA ASN A 14 17.81 10.36 1.43
C ASN A 14 18.08 9.18 2.39
N PRO A 15 17.47 9.12 3.59
CA PRO A 15 17.78 8.09 4.58
C PRO A 15 17.64 6.64 4.08
N ARG A 16 16.71 6.38 3.15
CA ARG A 16 16.47 5.04 2.60
C ARG A 16 17.53 4.66 1.58
N SER A 17 17.94 5.58 0.70
CA SER A 17 19.02 5.33 -0.25
C SER A 17 20.37 5.14 0.44
N VAL A 18 20.61 5.83 1.55
CA VAL A 18 21.81 5.64 2.37
C VAL A 18 21.77 4.29 3.11
N SER A 19 20.59 3.84 3.56
CA SER A 19 20.46 2.57 4.29
C SER A 19 20.47 1.35 3.35
N PHE A 20 20.00 1.52 2.11
CA PHE A 20 19.86 0.46 1.11
C PHE A 20 20.40 0.92 -0.26
N PRO A 21 21.72 1.21 -0.38
CA PRO A 21 22.31 1.74 -1.61
C PRO A 21 22.19 0.77 -2.79
N SER A 22 22.10 -0.54 -2.55
CA SER A 22 21.93 -1.58 -3.58
C SER A 22 20.57 -1.53 -4.30
N LEU A 23 19.60 -0.75 -3.81
CA LEU A 23 18.38 -0.43 -4.60
C LEU A 23 18.71 0.45 -5.83
N TYR A 24 19.87 1.12 -5.82
CA TYR A 24 20.31 2.08 -6.81
C TYR A 24 21.57 1.59 -7.54
N CYS A 25 22.60 1.15 -6.81
CA CYS A 25 23.82 0.61 -7.38
C CYS A 25 24.41 -0.50 -6.49
N GLU A 26 24.63 -1.68 -7.08
CA GLU A 26 25.40 -2.76 -6.47
C GLU A 26 26.87 -2.58 -6.84
N SER A 27 27.75 -2.51 -5.84
CA SER A 27 29.16 -2.19 -6.08
C SER A 27 30.08 -2.78 -5.02
N ASP A 28 31.32 -3.07 -5.42
CA ASP A 28 32.39 -3.50 -4.53
C ASP A 28 33.18 -2.33 -3.91
N GLN A 29 32.84 -1.10 -4.31
CA GLN A 29 33.43 0.16 -3.85
C GLN A 29 32.36 1.22 -3.57
N PRO A 30 32.64 2.23 -2.72
CA PRO A 30 31.66 3.27 -2.41
C PRO A 30 31.24 4.11 -3.62
N VAL A 31 29.93 4.37 -3.72
CA VAL A 31 29.36 5.44 -4.54
C VAL A 31 28.94 6.58 -3.61
N VAL A 32 29.53 7.76 -3.78
CA VAL A 32 29.39 8.88 -2.85
C VAL A 32 28.98 10.15 -3.55
N PHE A 33 28.17 10.98 -2.89
CA PHE A 33 27.89 12.34 -3.37
C PHE A 33 29.00 13.28 -2.89
N ASP A 34 29.76 13.84 -3.82
CA ASP A 34 30.77 14.85 -3.51
C ASP A 34 30.10 16.24 -3.44
N ALA A 35 29.89 16.74 -2.23
CA ALA A 35 29.24 18.02 -2.01
C ALA A 35 30.04 19.24 -2.50
N GLN A 36 31.35 19.11 -2.72
CA GLN A 36 32.17 20.21 -3.27
C GLN A 36 32.02 20.31 -4.78
N LEU A 37 31.98 19.15 -5.44
CA LEU A 37 31.80 19.07 -6.89
C LEU A 37 30.33 19.15 -7.32
N GLY A 38 29.40 18.78 -6.43
CA GLY A 38 27.98 18.67 -6.73
C GLY A 38 27.65 17.44 -7.59
N ASP A 39 28.55 16.46 -7.64
CA ASP A 39 28.48 15.29 -8.52
C ASP A 39 28.46 13.99 -7.70
N TRP A 40 27.88 12.94 -8.27
CA TRP A 40 28.04 11.58 -7.75
C TRP A 40 29.34 10.97 -8.26
N VAL A 41 30.02 10.22 -7.40
CA VAL A 41 31.35 9.69 -7.65
C VAL A 41 31.42 8.20 -7.30
N MET A 42 31.77 7.40 -8.29
CA MET A 42 32.31 6.05 -8.13
C MET A 42 33.76 6.20 -7.63
N TYR A 43 33.98 5.94 -6.35
CA TYR A 43 35.13 6.51 -5.62
C TYR A 43 36.49 5.89 -5.97
N ALA A 44 36.52 4.61 -6.32
CA ALA A 44 37.74 3.86 -6.56
C ALA A 44 37.61 2.92 -7.75
N GLN A 45 38.75 2.34 -8.17
CA GLN A 45 38.77 1.22 -9.12
C GLN A 45 37.87 0.10 -8.60
N GLY A 46 36.87 -0.27 -9.40
CA GLY A 46 35.85 -1.23 -9.01
C GLY A 46 34.79 -1.44 -10.07
N VAL A 47 33.80 -2.25 -9.72
CA VAL A 47 32.63 -2.56 -10.55
C VAL A 47 31.39 -1.96 -9.91
N TYR A 48 30.66 -1.16 -10.70
CA TYR A 48 29.46 -0.46 -10.27
C TYR A 48 28.30 -0.84 -11.18
N ASP A 49 27.41 -1.70 -10.69
CA ASP A 49 26.28 -2.24 -11.41
C ASP A 49 25.01 -1.46 -11.08
N PHE A 50 24.36 -0.93 -12.11
CA PHE A 50 23.11 -0.16 -12.03
C PHE A 50 21.91 -0.99 -12.49
N THR A 51 22.05 -2.32 -12.62
CA THR A 51 20.95 -3.26 -12.91
C THR A 51 20.14 -3.56 -11.64
N THR A 52 19.62 -2.52 -11.03
CA THR A 52 18.97 -2.55 -9.72
C THR A 52 17.49 -2.19 -9.84
N TYR A 53 16.74 -2.26 -8.73
CA TYR A 53 15.31 -2.00 -8.73
C TYR A 53 14.93 -0.63 -9.30
N PHE A 54 15.71 0.42 -8.98
CA PHE A 54 15.47 1.76 -9.54
C PHE A 54 16.12 1.98 -10.89
N ASN A 55 17.29 1.42 -11.16
CA ASN A 55 18.08 1.83 -12.32
C ASN A 55 18.02 0.87 -13.51
N ALA A 56 17.47 -0.33 -13.36
CA ALA A 56 17.19 -1.20 -14.50
C ALA A 56 15.93 -0.73 -15.26
N LEU A 57 15.91 -0.97 -16.56
CA LEU A 57 14.78 -0.76 -17.45
C LEU A 57 13.98 -2.05 -17.63
N SER A 58 12.69 -1.98 -17.30
CA SER A 58 11.67 -3.02 -17.38
C SER A 58 11.26 -3.42 -18.82
N VAL A 59 12.19 -3.95 -19.63
CA VAL A 59 11.97 -4.14 -21.06
C VAL A 59 10.86 -5.13 -21.41
N SER A 60 10.65 -6.19 -20.63
CA SER A 60 9.55 -7.14 -20.90
C SER A 60 8.17 -6.47 -20.78
N LYS A 61 7.96 -5.66 -19.74
CA LYS A 61 6.71 -4.91 -19.55
C LYS A 61 6.58 -3.76 -20.52
N LEU A 62 7.65 -3.03 -20.82
CA LEU A 62 7.62 -1.98 -21.84
C LEU A 62 7.21 -2.54 -23.20
N ARG A 63 7.80 -3.66 -23.63
CA ARG A 63 7.40 -4.34 -24.89
C ARG A 63 5.96 -4.83 -24.87
N THR A 64 5.45 -5.25 -23.70
CA THR A 64 4.04 -5.66 -23.55
C THR A 64 3.11 -4.45 -23.67
N TYR A 65 3.26 -3.43 -22.83
CA TYR A 65 2.26 -2.37 -22.62
C TYR A 65 2.41 -1.16 -23.54
N THR A 66 3.60 -0.92 -24.10
CA THR A 66 3.92 0.32 -24.81
C THR A 66 4.25 0.10 -26.28
N SER A 67 4.31 1.18 -27.05
CA SER A 67 4.78 1.19 -28.45
C SER A 67 6.31 1.36 -28.57
N MET A 68 7.06 1.10 -27.49
CA MET A 68 8.53 1.12 -27.49
C MET A 68 9.10 0.17 -28.55
N ARG A 69 10.05 0.69 -29.33
CA ARG A 69 10.79 -0.04 -30.36
C ARG A 69 12.25 -0.25 -30.00
N SER A 70 12.91 0.78 -29.49
CA SER A 70 14.32 0.76 -29.09
C SER A 70 14.54 1.60 -27.85
N ALA A 71 15.66 1.35 -27.18
CA ALA A 71 16.10 2.11 -26.02
C ALA A 71 17.58 2.48 -26.18
N MET A 72 17.95 3.63 -25.62
CA MET A 72 19.31 4.11 -25.53
C MET A 72 19.59 4.52 -24.09
N LEU A 73 20.76 4.18 -23.58
CA LEU A 73 21.29 4.71 -22.34
C LEU A 73 22.18 5.92 -22.65
N HIS A 74 21.90 7.05 -22.00
CA HIS A 74 22.74 8.24 -22.02
C HIS A 74 23.45 8.37 -20.67
N LEU A 75 24.77 8.51 -20.69
CA LEU A 75 25.58 8.79 -19.51
C LEU A 75 26.47 10.02 -19.72
N GLU A 76 26.64 10.84 -18.69
CA GLU A 76 27.73 11.82 -18.63
C GLU A 76 28.75 11.36 -17.58
N LEU A 77 29.99 11.11 -18.01
CA LEU A 77 31.08 10.58 -17.16
C LEU A 77 32.34 11.47 -17.21
N LYS A 78 33.07 11.57 -16.10
CA LYS A 78 34.31 12.36 -15.97
C LYS A 78 35.25 11.69 -14.99
N GLY A 79 36.56 11.68 -15.25
CA GLY A 79 37.57 11.15 -14.33
C GLY A 79 38.46 10.07 -14.96
N ALA A 80 38.74 9.01 -14.21
CA ALA A 80 39.56 7.89 -14.66
C ALA A 80 38.98 7.17 -15.88
N ALA A 81 39.82 6.40 -16.57
CA ALA A 81 39.35 5.54 -17.65
C ALA A 81 38.35 4.50 -17.09
N CYS A 82 37.33 4.19 -17.88
CA CYS A 82 36.33 3.20 -17.50
C CYS A 82 35.72 2.52 -18.73
N THR A 83 35.06 1.39 -18.50
CA THR A 83 34.29 0.69 -19.52
C THR A 83 32.83 0.63 -19.09
N VAL A 84 31.95 1.13 -19.94
CA VAL A 84 30.49 0.99 -19.80
C VAL A 84 30.05 -0.26 -20.54
N GLN A 85 29.24 -1.11 -19.90
CA GLN A 85 28.76 -2.35 -20.50
C GLN A 85 27.26 -2.51 -20.23
N GLN A 86 26.49 -2.92 -21.23
CA GLN A 86 25.10 -3.28 -21.02
C GLN A 86 25.01 -4.58 -20.23
N THR A 87 24.03 -4.63 -19.33
CA THR A 87 23.66 -5.82 -18.57
C THR A 87 22.18 -6.15 -18.80
N MET A 88 21.78 -7.35 -18.40
CA MET A 88 20.41 -7.84 -18.53
C MET A 88 20.06 -8.82 -17.40
N GLY A 89 18.77 -9.08 -17.22
CA GLY A 89 18.28 -10.24 -16.47
C GLY A 89 17.19 -10.95 -17.27
N ASP A 90 17.28 -12.27 -17.38
CA ASP A 90 16.25 -13.13 -18.00
C ASP A 90 15.39 -13.74 -16.90
N ALA A 91 14.44 -14.61 -17.27
CA ALA A 91 13.50 -15.19 -16.33
C ALA A 91 14.11 -16.07 -15.22
N LEU A 92 15.37 -16.50 -15.37
CA LEU A 92 16.06 -17.37 -14.41
C LEU A 92 17.32 -16.72 -13.82
N ALA A 93 17.57 -15.46 -14.15
CA ALA A 93 18.74 -14.73 -13.70
C ALA A 93 18.66 -14.48 -12.17
N HIS A 94 19.73 -14.88 -11.48
CA HIS A 94 19.94 -14.66 -10.04
C HIS A 94 20.97 -13.55 -9.78
N GLU A 95 21.61 -13.06 -10.84
CA GLU A 95 22.54 -11.94 -10.86
C GLU A 95 22.43 -11.25 -12.23
N SER A 96 22.95 -10.03 -12.34
CA SER A 96 23.01 -9.32 -13.61
C SER A 96 23.94 -10.05 -14.60
N LEU A 97 23.48 -10.24 -15.83
CA LEU A 97 24.24 -10.90 -16.88
C LEU A 97 24.77 -9.86 -17.88
N LEU A 98 26.00 -10.03 -18.33
CA LEU A 98 26.59 -9.17 -19.36
C LEU A 98 25.97 -9.42 -20.74
N VAL A 99 25.75 -8.35 -21.49
CA VAL A 99 25.45 -8.45 -22.93
C VAL A 99 26.75 -8.30 -23.72
N GLU A 100 27.25 -9.42 -24.27
CA GLU A 100 28.51 -9.44 -25.02
C GLU A 100 28.50 -8.47 -26.21
N GLY A 101 29.63 -7.77 -26.44
CA GLY A 101 29.80 -6.89 -27.60
C GLY A 101 29.19 -5.50 -27.43
N THR A 102 28.77 -5.13 -26.22
CA THR A 102 28.20 -3.81 -25.89
C THR A 102 29.19 -2.90 -25.14
N GLU A 103 30.46 -3.30 -25.05
CA GLU A 103 31.48 -2.59 -24.30
C GLU A 103 31.88 -1.26 -24.97
N VAL A 104 31.80 -0.18 -24.21
CA VAL A 104 32.28 1.14 -24.63
C VAL A 104 33.40 1.59 -23.69
N ALA A 105 34.62 1.63 -24.21
CA ALA A 105 35.76 2.18 -23.50
C ALA A 105 35.71 3.71 -23.51
N VAL A 106 35.81 4.30 -22.32
CA VAL A 106 35.84 5.74 -22.08
C VAL A 106 37.23 6.10 -21.56
N PRO A 107 38.01 6.92 -22.29
CA PRO A 107 39.34 7.31 -21.85
C PRO A 107 39.27 8.22 -20.62
N ALA A 108 40.36 8.27 -19.85
CA ALA A 108 40.46 9.21 -18.74
C ALA A 108 40.38 10.66 -19.25
N SER A 109 39.60 11.50 -18.56
CA SER A 109 39.36 12.90 -18.93
C SER A 109 38.94 13.71 -17.72
N ASP A 110 39.47 14.93 -17.60
CA ASP A 110 39.01 15.92 -16.62
C ASP A 110 37.75 16.66 -17.10
N ASP A 111 37.39 16.53 -18.39
CA ASP A 111 36.15 17.03 -18.98
C ASP A 111 35.06 15.94 -19.02
N TRP A 112 33.80 16.37 -18.98
CA TRP A 112 32.64 15.49 -19.12
C TRP A 112 32.54 14.89 -20.52
N GLN A 113 32.39 13.58 -20.57
CA GLN A 113 32.24 12.78 -21.77
C GLN A 113 30.84 12.17 -21.81
N VAL A 114 30.19 12.27 -22.97
CA VAL A 114 28.89 11.64 -23.21
C VAL A 114 29.10 10.23 -23.73
N VAL A 115 28.40 9.27 -23.15
CA VAL A 115 28.30 7.89 -23.63
C VAL A 115 26.84 7.62 -23.96
N ASP A 116 26.53 7.60 -25.25
CA ASP A 116 25.25 7.14 -25.78
C ASP A 116 25.38 5.68 -26.22
N LEU A 117 24.77 4.78 -25.46
CA LEU A 117 24.81 3.34 -25.69
C LEU A 117 23.44 2.84 -26.15
N PRO A 118 23.26 2.53 -27.45
CA PRO A 118 22.08 1.83 -27.94
C PRO A 118 21.97 0.46 -27.25
N LEU A 119 20.81 0.15 -26.67
CA LEU A 119 20.61 -1.08 -25.92
C LEU A 119 20.12 -2.20 -26.83
N VAL A 120 20.76 -3.36 -26.71
CA VAL A 120 20.33 -4.61 -27.34
C VAL A 120 19.18 -5.19 -26.52
N ILE A 121 18.02 -5.38 -27.13
CA ILE A 121 16.84 -5.93 -26.45
C ILE A 121 16.34 -7.15 -27.22
N THR A 122 16.20 -8.28 -26.53
CA THR A 122 15.66 -9.53 -27.08
C THR A 122 14.38 -9.94 -26.36
N ASP A 123 13.65 -10.92 -26.93
CA ASP A 123 12.39 -11.41 -26.38
C ASP A 123 12.55 -12.15 -25.04
N THR A 124 13.76 -12.59 -24.70
CA THR A 124 14.06 -13.33 -23.46
C THR A 124 14.48 -12.42 -22.31
N MET A 125 14.79 -11.14 -22.58
CA MET A 125 15.22 -10.19 -21.56
C MET A 125 14.01 -9.68 -20.78
N VAL A 126 14.11 -9.78 -19.44
CA VAL A 126 13.15 -9.21 -18.50
C VAL A 126 13.49 -7.76 -18.22
N LEU A 127 14.75 -7.54 -17.83
CA LEU A 127 15.32 -6.24 -17.51
C LEU A 127 16.58 -6.02 -18.35
N VAL A 128 16.89 -4.75 -18.64
CA VAL A 128 18.22 -4.34 -19.09
C VAL A 128 18.74 -3.23 -18.19
N GLY A 129 20.04 -3.22 -17.95
CA GLY A 129 20.72 -2.21 -17.16
C GLY A 129 22.07 -1.89 -17.78
N PHE A 130 22.97 -1.42 -16.93
CA PHE A 130 24.37 -1.28 -17.29
C PHE A 130 25.23 -1.42 -16.04
N LYS A 131 26.51 -1.67 -16.27
CA LYS A 131 27.55 -1.51 -15.25
C LYS A 131 28.71 -0.70 -15.79
N ILE A 132 29.45 -0.08 -14.88
CA ILE A 132 30.65 0.69 -15.16
C ILE A 132 31.82 0.03 -14.42
N VAL A 133 32.83 -0.40 -15.18
CA VAL A 133 34.09 -0.89 -14.62
C VAL A 133 35.10 0.24 -14.71
N THR A 134 35.62 0.69 -13.57
CA THR A 134 36.47 1.88 -13.49
C THR A 134 37.91 1.51 -13.17
N GLU A 135 38.87 2.28 -13.68
CA GLU A 135 40.31 2.16 -13.32
C GLU A 135 40.70 3.09 -12.15
N GLY A 136 39.75 3.86 -11.62
CA GLY A 136 39.94 4.86 -10.58
C GLY A 136 38.65 5.64 -10.34
N GLN A 137 38.78 6.86 -9.81
CA GLN A 137 37.61 7.69 -9.49
C GLN A 137 36.90 8.17 -10.76
N VAL A 138 35.59 7.96 -10.86
CA VAL A 138 34.76 8.43 -11.98
C VAL A 138 33.49 9.11 -11.44
N ALA A 139 33.25 10.35 -11.86
CA ALA A 139 32.03 11.09 -11.60
C ALA A 139 30.96 10.77 -12.65
N ILE A 140 29.69 10.77 -12.24
CA ILE A 140 28.51 10.52 -13.06
C ILE A 140 27.44 11.58 -12.80
N ARG A 141 26.77 12.05 -13.86
CA ARG A 141 25.59 12.93 -13.76
C ARG A 141 24.66 12.76 -14.97
N ASN A 142 23.50 13.43 -14.93
CA ASN A 142 22.54 13.58 -16.04
C ASN A 142 22.22 12.28 -16.82
N SER A 143 22.32 11.13 -16.16
CA SER A 143 22.25 9.83 -16.81
C SER A 143 20.80 9.35 -16.87
N HIS A 144 20.36 8.84 -18.03
CA HIS A 144 18.95 8.48 -18.25
C HIS A 144 18.77 7.52 -19.43
N TYR A 145 17.60 6.90 -19.50
CA TYR A 145 17.14 6.09 -20.62
C TYR A 145 16.23 6.89 -21.55
N VAL A 146 16.49 6.82 -22.85
CA VAL A 146 15.65 7.35 -23.91
C VAL A 146 15.01 6.21 -24.67
N LEU A 147 13.70 6.28 -24.92
CA LEU A 147 12.95 5.29 -25.69
C LEU A 147 12.47 5.89 -27.00
N ASP A 148 12.71 5.19 -28.10
CA ASP A 148 12.04 5.46 -29.37
C ASP A 148 10.75 4.66 -29.45
N VAL A 149 9.69 5.30 -29.91
CA VAL A 149 8.37 4.67 -30.02
C VAL A 149 7.84 4.73 -31.45
N GLU A 150 6.97 3.78 -31.78
CA GLU A 150 6.34 3.68 -33.11
C GLU A 150 5.19 4.68 -33.29
N ASP A 151 4.42 4.92 -32.23
CA ASP A 151 3.22 5.75 -32.23
C ASP A 151 3.52 7.19 -31.78
N ASP A 152 2.63 8.14 -32.09
CA ASP A 152 2.64 9.46 -31.46
C ASP A 152 2.34 9.35 -29.95
N PHE A 153 2.86 10.32 -29.17
CA PHE A 153 2.61 10.35 -27.74
C PHE A 153 1.13 10.60 -27.42
N ASN A 154 0.61 9.84 -26.45
CA ASN A 154 -0.69 10.12 -25.86
C ASN A 154 -0.64 11.49 -25.15
N GLU A 155 -1.71 12.27 -25.30
CA GLU A 155 -1.90 13.47 -24.48
C GLU A 155 -2.15 13.03 -23.03
N VAL A 156 -1.38 13.60 -22.10
CA VAL A 156 -1.46 13.27 -20.67
C VAL A 156 -1.46 14.57 -19.87
N GLU A 157 -2.46 14.71 -19.01
CA GLU A 157 -2.55 15.72 -17.95
C GLU A 157 -2.71 14.97 -16.62
N LEU A 158 -1.64 14.90 -15.84
CA LEU A 158 -1.57 14.09 -14.63
C LEU A 158 -1.91 14.94 -13.40
N ALA A 159 -2.99 14.56 -12.71
CA ALA A 159 -3.26 15.05 -11.37
C ALA A 159 -2.71 14.06 -10.33
N VAL A 160 -2.09 14.54 -9.26
CA VAL A 160 -1.86 13.77 -8.04
C VAL A 160 -2.87 14.22 -7.00
N ALA A 161 -3.51 13.29 -6.30
CA ALA A 161 -4.41 13.59 -5.21
C ALA A 161 -4.00 12.83 -3.95
N THR A 162 -3.65 13.59 -2.92
CA THR A 162 -3.28 13.05 -1.60
C THR A 162 -4.27 13.52 -0.55
N THR A 163 -4.77 12.58 0.26
CA THR A 163 -5.67 12.88 1.38
C THR A 163 -4.90 12.88 2.68
N THR A 164 -5.04 13.90 3.52
CA THR A 164 -4.36 13.95 4.80
C THR A 164 -5.23 14.26 6.00
N PHE A 165 -4.89 13.68 7.15
CA PHE A 165 -5.45 14.01 8.45
C PHE A 165 -4.35 14.03 9.54
N LYS A 166 -3.85 15.23 9.87
CA LYS A 166 -2.83 15.45 10.92
C LYS A 166 -1.52 14.69 10.67
N LYS A 167 -1.03 14.73 9.42
CA LYS A 167 0.27 14.18 8.97
C LYS A 167 1.12 15.27 8.30
N GLU A 168 1.18 16.43 8.93
CA GLU A 168 1.73 17.65 8.37
C GLU A 168 3.19 17.48 7.93
N SER A 169 4.01 16.78 8.73
CA SER A 169 5.44 16.57 8.41
C SER A 169 5.65 15.80 7.10
N PHE A 170 4.84 14.76 6.85
CA PHE A 170 4.95 13.97 5.62
C PHE A 170 4.48 14.79 4.42
N ILE A 171 3.32 15.44 4.53
CA ILE A 171 2.73 16.20 3.43
C ILE A 171 3.56 17.41 3.05
N ILE A 172 4.05 18.19 4.03
CA ILE A 172 4.92 19.34 3.76
C ILE A 172 6.19 18.88 3.03
N ASN A 173 6.79 17.76 3.47
CA ASN A 173 7.95 17.19 2.79
C ASN A 173 7.61 16.73 1.36
N ASN A 174 6.49 16.05 1.16
CA ASN A 174 6.06 15.56 -0.15
C ASN A 174 5.75 16.72 -1.13
N ILE A 175 5.10 17.79 -0.66
CA ILE A 175 4.90 19.03 -1.42
C ILE A 175 6.26 19.62 -1.83
N GLY A 176 7.23 19.65 -0.91
CA GLY A 176 8.59 20.14 -1.20
C GLY A 176 9.31 19.31 -2.27
N LEU A 177 9.21 17.99 -2.20
CA LEU A 177 9.77 17.07 -3.20
C LEU A 177 9.12 17.27 -4.58
N VAL A 178 7.78 17.31 -4.66
CA VAL A 178 7.06 17.55 -5.91
C VAL A 178 7.41 18.91 -6.51
N ARG A 179 7.46 19.97 -5.68
CA ARG A 179 7.82 21.31 -6.14
C ARG A 179 9.21 21.33 -6.78
N SER A 180 10.22 20.87 -6.04
CA SER A 180 11.62 20.92 -6.48
C SER A 180 11.96 19.95 -7.61
N HIS A 181 11.38 18.74 -7.62
CA HIS A 181 11.78 17.68 -8.55
C HIS A 181 10.82 17.49 -9.73
N ILE A 182 9.61 18.06 -9.72
CA ILE A 182 8.63 17.92 -10.81
C ILE A 182 8.27 19.28 -11.39
N ILE A 183 7.87 20.24 -10.55
CA ILE A 183 7.37 21.54 -11.05
C ILE A 183 8.54 22.42 -11.52
N GLU A 184 9.62 22.45 -10.73
CA GLU A 184 10.81 23.26 -11.01
C GLU A 184 11.86 22.52 -11.84
N SER A 185 11.63 21.26 -12.25
CA SER A 185 12.65 20.45 -12.91
C SER A 185 12.93 20.86 -14.37
N GLY A 186 12.00 21.55 -15.01
CA GLY A 186 12.07 21.86 -16.45
C GLY A 186 11.73 20.69 -17.37
N ASP A 187 11.42 19.51 -16.81
CA ASP A 187 10.96 18.35 -17.57
C ASP A 187 9.58 18.58 -18.19
N ASP A 188 9.22 17.77 -19.18
CA ASP A 188 7.93 17.89 -19.88
C ASP A 188 6.72 17.80 -18.93
N ILE A 189 6.79 16.91 -17.93
CA ILE A 189 5.76 16.72 -16.89
C ILE A 189 5.43 18.02 -16.15
N ALA A 190 6.37 18.96 -15.98
CA ALA A 190 6.16 20.21 -15.25
C ALA A 190 5.00 21.04 -15.84
N LYS A 191 4.75 20.89 -17.15
CA LYS A 191 3.69 21.60 -17.88
C LYS A 191 2.32 20.91 -17.79
N HIS A 192 2.33 19.61 -17.48
CA HIS A 192 1.21 18.68 -17.59
C HIS A 192 0.86 18.03 -16.25
N PHE A 193 1.15 18.72 -15.15
CA PHE A 193 1.02 18.21 -13.80
C PHE A 193 0.25 19.16 -12.89
N HIS A 194 -0.53 18.58 -11.97
CA HIS A 194 -1.14 19.28 -10.84
C HIS A 194 -1.16 18.38 -9.60
N MET A 195 -0.98 18.94 -8.41
CA MET A 195 -1.12 18.22 -7.13
C MET A 195 -2.24 18.84 -6.29
N TYR A 196 -3.15 17.99 -5.82
CA TYR A 196 -4.20 18.34 -4.87
C TYR A 196 -3.93 17.66 -3.54
N VAL A 197 -3.84 18.46 -2.47
CA VAL A 197 -3.74 17.99 -1.10
C VAL A 197 -5.07 18.24 -0.42
N ILE A 198 -5.82 17.17 -0.16
CA ILE A 198 -7.11 17.22 0.50
C ILE A 198 -6.88 17.14 2.02
N ASP A 199 -6.93 18.29 2.69
CA ASP A 199 -6.67 18.40 4.12
C ASP A 199 -7.96 18.20 4.93
N ASN A 200 -8.28 16.93 5.22
CA ASN A 200 -9.37 16.55 6.11
C ASN A 200 -9.13 16.97 7.58
N GLY A 201 -7.89 17.30 7.94
CA GLY A 201 -7.52 17.76 9.28
C GLY A 201 -7.76 19.25 9.50
N ARG A 202 -7.76 20.04 8.41
CA ARG A 202 -7.75 21.51 8.42
C ARG A 202 -6.64 22.08 9.29
N THR A 203 -5.48 21.43 9.22
CA THR A 203 -4.30 21.73 10.02
C THR A 203 -3.19 22.38 9.20
N LEU A 204 -3.24 22.29 7.87
CA LEU A 204 -2.24 22.87 6.98
C LEU A 204 -2.50 24.35 6.71
N ASP A 205 -1.43 25.13 6.58
CA ASP A 205 -1.51 26.48 6.03
C ASP A 205 -1.70 26.41 4.51
N ALA A 206 -2.97 26.34 4.10
CA ALA A 206 -3.33 26.16 2.70
C ALA A 206 -2.83 27.31 1.81
N THR A 207 -2.79 28.54 2.31
CA THR A 207 -2.33 29.69 1.54
C THR A 207 -0.82 29.65 1.31
N ALA A 208 -0.05 29.29 2.33
CA ALA A 208 1.41 29.22 2.21
C ALA A 208 1.90 28.01 1.39
N LEU A 209 1.18 26.89 1.46
CA LEU A 209 1.58 25.64 0.81
C LEU A 209 1.07 25.52 -0.64
N SER A 210 -0.06 26.18 -0.96
CA SER A 210 -0.55 26.26 -2.34
C SER A 210 0.34 27.18 -3.19
N GLY A 211 0.32 26.98 -4.50
CA GLY A 211 1.14 27.73 -5.45
C GLY A 211 0.93 27.24 -6.88
N ASP A 212 1.91 27.50 -7.75
CA ASP A 212 1.87 27.01 -9.12
C ASP A 212 1.67 25.48 -9.12
N ARG A 213 0.54 25.04 -9.68
CA ARG A 213 0.14 23.63 -9.84
C ARG A 213 0.02 22.80 -8.56
N ILE A 214 0.07 23.41 -7.38
CA ILE A 214 -0.18 22.73 -6.10
C ILE A 214 -1.31 23.44 -5.38
N GLU A 215 -2.34 22.71 -5.02
CA GLU A 215 -3.49 23.25 -4.29
C GLU A 215 -3.76 22.44 -3.02
N VAL A 216 -3.74 23.10 -1.87
CA VAL A 216 -4.16 22.54 -0.60
C VAL A 216 -5.62 22.94 -0.37
N ILE A 217 -6.50 21.95 -0.28
CA ILE A 217 -7.94 22.10 -0.15
C ILE A 217 -8.37 21.66 1.24
N PRO A 218 -8.74 22.59 2.15
CA PRO A 218 -9.35 22.24 3.42
C PRO A 218 -10.66 21.49 3.20
N ASN A 219 -10.84 20.35 3.88
CA ASN A 219 -11.99 19.47 3.72
C ASN A 219 -12.53 19.03 5.09
N GLU A 220 -13.80 18.64 5.19
CA GLU A 220 -14.31 18.00 6.40
C GLU A 220 -13.67 16.62 6.60
N ASN A 221 -13.68 16.11 7.84
CA ASN A 221 -13.17 14.77 8.11
C ASN A 221 -14.15 13.68 7.62
N VAL A 222 -14.00 13.33 6.35
CA VAL A 222 -14.80 12.29 5.67
C VAL A 222 -14.03 10.97 5.49
N GLY A 223 -12.91 10.83 6.20
CA GLY A 223 -12.03 9.66 6.11
C GLY A 223 -11.26 9.59 4.79
N GLY A 224 -10.53 8.49 4.58
CA GLY A 224 -9.74 8.25 3.37
C GLY A 224 -10.61 8.23 2.12
N ALA A 225 -11.69 7.44 2.12
CA ALA A 225 -12.57 7.29 0.96
C ALA A 225 -13.15 8.62 0.48
N GLY A 226 -13.64 9.44 1.40
CA GLY A 226 -14.19 10.75 1.06
C GLY A 226 -13.13 11.77 0.63
N GLY A 227 -11.93 11.72 1.22
CA GLY A 227 -10.82 12.59 0.80
C GLY A 227 -10.30 12.23 -0.58
N PHE A 228 -10.11 10.94 -0.87
CA PHE A 228 -9.73 10.49 -2.21
C PHE A 228 -10.80 10.82 -3.24
N THR A 229 -12.08 10.67 -2.88
CA THR A 229 -13.20 11.11 -3.73
C THR A 229 -13.16 12.61 -4.01
N ARG A 230 -12.87 13.45 -3.00
CA ARG A 230 -12.69 14.89 -3.19
C ARG A 230 -11.52 15.20 -4.14
N GLY A 231 -10.43 14.44 -4.02
CA GLY A 231 -9.28 14.51 -4.92
C GLY A 231 -9.61 14.12 -6.36
N MET A 232 -10.37 13.04 -6.56
CA MET A 232 -10.88 12.63 -7.88
C MET A 232 -11.75 13.73 -8.50
N ILE A 233 -12.68 14.32 -7.73
CA ILE A 233 -13.55 15.41 -8.20
C ILE A 233 -12.73 16.64 -8.58
N ALA A 234 -11.70 17.00 -7.79
CA ALA A 234 -10.81 18.10 -8.11
C ALA A 234 -10.08 17.87 -9.44
N ALA A 235 -9.52 16.67 -9.64
CA ALA A 235 -8.90 16.28 -10.90
C ALA A 235 -9.87 16.31 -12.09
N MET A 236 -11.09 15.81 -11.92
CA MET A 236 -12.14 15.86 -12.96
C MET A 236 -12.53 17.29 -13.36
N ARG A 237 -12.48 18.24 -12.41
CA ARG A 237 -12.82 19.67 -12.62
C ARG A 237 -11.61 20.52 -13.05
N GLN A 238 -10.41 19.95 -13.06
CA GLN A 238 -9.16 20.63 -13.42
C GLN A 238 -9.22 21.28 -14.80
N LYS A 239 -8.46 22.36 -14.97
CA LYS A 239 -8.20 23.00 -16.27
C LYS A 239 -6.68 23.15 -16.48
N PRO A 240 -6.09 22.60 -17.56
CA PRO A 240 -6.70 21.71 -18.57
C PRO A 240 -7.23 20.41 -17.94
N LYS A 241 -8.19 19.76 -18.62
CA LYS A 241 -8.87 18.56 -18.08
C LYS A 241 -7.83 17.47 -17.82
N ALA A 242 -7.77 16.97 -16.59
CA ALA A 242 -6.89 15.86 -16.25
C ALA A 242 -7.27 14.62 -17.08
N THR A 243 -6.28 13.88 -17.57
CA THR A 243 -6.48 12.59 -18.23
C THR A 243 -6.40 11.45 -17.21
N ASN A 244 -5.61 11.63 -16.15
CA ASN A 244 -5.36 10.63 -15.12
C ASN A 244 -5.25 11.31 -13.75
N VAL A 245 -5.65 10.57 -12.70
CA VAL A 245 -5.40 10.95 -11.30
C VAL A 245 -4.62 9.85 -10.60
N LEU A 246 -3.46 10.20 -10.03
CA LEU A 246 -2.65 9.36 -9.18
C LEU A 246 -3.04 9.60 -7.71
N LEU A 247 -3.67 8.61 -7.11
CA LEU A 247 -3.98 8.62 -5.68
C LEU A 247 -2.76 8.17 -4.88
N MET A 248 -2.49 8.89 -3.79
CA MET A 248 -1.39 8.60 -2.87
C MET A 248 -1.77 8.87 -1.41
N ASP A 249 -1.32 8.03 -0.49
CA ASP A 249 -1.51 8.22 0.96
C ASP A 249 -0.67 9.38 1.51
N ASP A 250 -1.00 9.86 2.72
CA ASP A 250 -0.29 10.96 3.36
C ASP A 250 0.95 10.54 4.17
N ASP A 251 1.00 9.31 4.70
CA ASP A 251 2.10 8.79 5.51
C ASP A 251 3.13 7.98 4.71
N VAL A 252 3.39 8.42 3.48
CA VAL A 252 4.38 7.85 2.57
C VAL A 252 5.57 8.77 2.34
N ALA A 253 6.74 8.18 2.08
CA ALA A 253 7.81 8.88 1.38
C ALA A 253 7.68 8.63 -0.13
N VAL A 254 7.62 9.74 -0.87
CA VAL A 254 7.41 9.75 -2.31
C VAL A 254 8.73 9.67 -3.05
N SER A 255 8.77 8.86 -4.12
CA SER A 255 9.78 8.96 -5.17
C SER A 255 9.25 9.86 -6.30
N PRO A 256 9.79 11.07 -6.50
CA PRO A 256 9.42 11.92 -7.63
C PRO A 256 9.67 11.22 -8.97
N GLU A 257 10.70 10.39 -9.05
CA GLU A 257 11.00 9.61 -10.24
C GLU A 257 9.89 8.60 -10.57
N SER A 258 9.28 7.94 -9.58
CA SER A 258 8.14 7.05 -9.83
C SER A 258 6.98 7.81 -10.51
N ILE A 259 6.72 9.07 -10.11
CA ILE A 259 5.70 9.93 -10.72
C ILE A 259 6.09 10.28 -12.16
N LYS A 260 7.36 10.67 -12.41
CA LYS A 260 7.88 10.95 -13.76
C LYS A 260 7.75 9.74 -14.69
N ARG A 261 8.15 8.56 -14.22
CA ARG A 261 8.03 7.30 -14.97
C ARG A 261 6.58 6.94 -15.24
N THR A 262 5.67 7.19 -14.30
CA THR A 262 4.23 6.98 -14.50
C THR A 262 3.69 7.89 -15.60
N TYR A 263 4.04 9.18 -15.58
CA TYR A 263 3.69 10.12 -16.64
C TYR A 263 4.25 9.69 -18.00
N ASN A 264 5.53 9.35 -18.07
CA ASN A 264 6.18 8.92 -19.31
C ASN A 264 5.58 7.63 -19.85
N LEU A 265 5.25 6.68 -18.97
CA LEU A 265 4.58 5.43 -19.32
C LEU A 265 3.22 5.70 -19.96
N LEU A 266 2.38 6.53 -19.33
CA LEU A 266 1.06 6.91 -19.86
C LEU A 266 1.15 7.48 -21.28
N ARG A 267 2.20 8.27 -21.57
CA ARG A 267 2.42 8.87 -22.89
C ARG A 267 2.71 7.87 -24.00
N ILE A 268 3.18 6.67 -23.68
CA ILE A 268 3.61 5.67 -24.66
C ILE A 268 2.81 4.37 -24.61
N LEU A 269 1.75 4.31 -23.80
CA LEU A 269 0.86 3.14 -23.74
C LEU A 269 0.21 2.86 -25.09
N LYS A 270 0.17 1.57 -25.46
CA LYS A 270 -0.62 1.09 -26.60
C LYS A 270 -2.11 1.34 -26.37
N PRO A 271 -2.92 1.48 -27.44
CA PRO A 271 -4.34 1.80 -27.33
C PRO A 271 -5.14 0.92 -26.36
N GLN A 272 -4.89 -0.39 -26.33
CA GLN A 272 -5.62 -1.32 -25.46
C GLN A 272 -5.34 -1.15 -23.96
N TYR A 273 -4.22 -0.52 -23.58
CA TYR A 273 -3.82 -0.32 -22.19
C TYR A 273 -4.07 1.09 -21.68
N ARG A 274 -4.60 2.00 -22.51
CA ARG A 274 -4.85 3.41 -22.12
C ARG A 274 -5.82 3.56 -20.94
N GLU A 275 -6.67 2.56 -20.71
CA GLU A 275 -7.59 2.52 -19.57
C GLU A 275 -7.12 1.62 -18.42
N ALA A 276 -5.91 1.07 -18.50
CA ALA A 276 -5.33 0.31 -17.39
C ALA A 276 -5.03 1.24 -16.21
N MET A 277 -5.20 0.71 -14.99
CA MET A 277 -4.72 1.39 -13.79
C MET A 277 -3.24 1.07 -13.60
N ILE A 278 -2.43 2.06 -13.25
CA ILE A 278 -1.00 1.85 -12.93
C ILE A 278 -0.87 1.81 -11.41
N SER A 279 -0.36 0.70 -10.88
CA SER A 279 -0.17 0.51 -9.44
C SER A 279 1.32 0.47 -9.08
N GLY A 280 1.67 1.21 -8.03
CA GLY A 280 3.03 1.26 -7.49
C GLY A 280 3.19 0.33 -6.30
N ALA A 281 4.37 -0.26 -6.17
CA ALA A 281 4.72 -1.10 -5.03
C ALA A 281 4.73 -0.30 -3.71
N MET A 282 4.15 -0.88 -2.67
CA MET A 282 4.32 -0.44 -1.30
C MET A 282 5.59 -1.06 -0.72
N LEU A 283 6.64 -0.25 -0.57
CA LEU A 283 7.85 -0.62 0.14
C LEU A 283 7.70 -0.29 1.63
N ASN A 284 8.36 -1.06 2.47
CA ASN A 284 8.32 -0.85 3.91
C ASN A 284 9.13 0.41 4.29
N TYR A 285 8.52 1.35 5.02
CA TYR A 285 9.20 2.58 5.42
C TYR A 285 10.45 2.38 6.29
N GLU A 286 10.46 1.34 7.13
CA GLU A 286 11.56 1.05 8.04
C GLU A 286 12.65 0.17 7.40
N VAL A 287 12.25 -0.83 6.63
CA VAL A 287 13.14 -1.74 5.91
C VAL A 287 12.94 -1.50 4.42
N GLY A 288 13.56 -0.42 3.92
CA GLY A 288 13.28 0.18 2.60
C GLY A 288 13.44 -0.74 1.38
N GLU A 289 14.10 -1.88 1.55
CA GLU A 289 14.26 -2.92 0.53
C GLU A 289 13.09 -3.92 0.46
N ASP A 290 12.26 -4.03 1.50
CA ASP A 290 11.18 -5.01 1.55
C ASP A 290 9.93 -4.47 0.85
N GLN A 291 9.48 -5.16 -0.18
CA GLN A 291 8.19 -4.96 -0.83
C GLN A 291 7.10 -5.76 -0.10
N TRP A 292 6.01 -5.08 0.27
CA TRP A 292 4.84 -5.73 0.84
C TRP A 292 3.84 -6.18 -0.23
N GLU A 293 3.45 -5.27 -1.12
CA GLU A 293 2.38 -5.47 -2.10
C GLU A 293 2.46 -4.42 -3.21
N ASP A 294 2.16 -4.79 -4.46
CA ASP A 294 1.92 -3.85 -5.56
C ASP A 294 0.47 -3.94 -6.09
N THR A 295 -0.15 -5.11 -5.99
CA THR A 295 -1.58 -5.35 -6.17
C THR A 295 -2.05 -6.44 -5.22
N GLY A 296 -3.35 -6.46 -4.94
CA GLY A 296 -3.98 -7.38 -4.01
C GLY A 296 -5.21 -8.05 -4.59
N PHE A 297 -5.67 -9.09 -3.92
CA PHE A 297 -6.92 -9.76 -4.26
C PHE A 297 -7.73 -10.15 -3.03
N MET A 298 -9.04 -10.25 -3.23
CA MET A 298 -9.97 -10.77 -2.22
C MET A 298 -10.03 -12.30 -2.29
N THR A 299 -9.64 -12.97 -1.22
CA THR A 299 -9.72 -14.43 -1.11
C THR A 299 -11.18 -14.91 -0.99
N LYS A 300 -11.41 -16.19 -1.26
CA LYS A 300 -12.74 -16.82 -1.07
C LYS A 300 -13.20 -16.78 0.39
N ASP A 301 -12.27 -16.71 1.33
CA ASP A 301 -12.56 -16.60 2.76
C ASP A 301 -12.93 -15.18 3.19
N GLY A 302 -12.87 -14.19 2.29
CA GLY A 302 -13.21 -12.79 2.58
C GLY A 302 -12.06 -11.98 3.19
N ILE A 303 -10.80 -12.33 2.85
CA ILE A 303 -9.58 -11.70 3.37
C ILE A 303 -8.86 -10.96 2.23
N PHE A 304 -8.33 -9.77 2.52
CA PHE A 304 -7.40 -9.06 1.65
C PHE A 304 -6.03 -9.75 1.66
N ALA A 305 -5.51 -10.10 0.49
CA ALA A 305 -4.22 -10.76 0.35
C ALA A 305 -3.40 -10.13 -0.78
N PRO A 306 -2.06 -10.01 -0.62
CA PRO A 306 -1.22 -9.54 -1.70
C PRO A 306 -1.18 -10.58 -2.83
N CYS A 307 -1.11 -10.13 -4.08
CA CYS A 307 -0.95 -11.02 -5.23
C CYS A 307 0.42 -11.70 -5.25
N LYS A 308 1.44 -10.99 -4.74
CA LYS A 308 2.83 -11.44 -4.69
C LYS A 308 3.23 -11.83 -3.26
N PRO A 309 4.16 -12.78 -3.07
CA PRO A 309 4.82 -12.97 -1.78
C PRO A 309 5.61 -11.72 -1.39
N PRO A 310 6.03 -11.59 -0.12
CA PRO A 310 7.03 -10.58 0.27
C PRO A 310 8.31 -10.74 -0.55
N LEU A 311 8.87 -9.64 -1.04
CA LEU A 311 10.09 -9.62 -1.86
C LEU A 311 11.12 -8.64 -1.25
N ARG A 312 12.40 -8.94 -1.41
CA ARG A 312 13.50 -8.03 -1.06
C ARG A 312 14.14 -7.49 -2.33
N LEU A 313 13.89 -6.22 -2.63
CA LEU A 313 14.25 -5.59 -3.89
C LEU A 313 15.74 -5.20 -4.02
N THR A 314 16.56 -5.59 -3.04
CA THR A 314 18.03 -5.59 -3.14
C THR A 314 18.57 -6.94 -3.61
N GLN A 315 17.73 -7.97 -3.75
CA GLN A 315 18.09 -9.27 -4.32
C GLN A 315 17.65 -9.34 -5.78
N PHE A 316 18.58 -9.65 -6.68
CA PHE A 316 18.33 -9.58 -8.11
C PHE A 316 17.24 -10.56 -8.57
N GLU A 317 17.22 -11.78 -8.02
CA GLU A 317 16.18 -12.77 -8.31
C GLU A 317 14.77 -12.28 -7.94
N ASP A 318 14.64 -11.50 -6.87
CA ASP A 318 13.37 -10.93 -6.43
C ASP A 318 12.92 -9.78 -7.34
N ILE A 319 13.86 -8.98 -7.86
CA ILE A 319 13.58 -7.94 -8.85
C ILE A 319 13.06 -8.57 -10.16
N ILE A 320 13.68 -9.68 -10.61
CA ILE A 320 13.23 -10.45 -11.77
C ILE A 320 11.87 -11.07 -11.51
N PHE A 321 11.70 -11.77 -10.39
CA PHE A 321 10.42 -12.39 -10.01
C PHE A 321 9.29 -11.36 -9.95
N ASN A 322 9.55 -10.17 -9.37
CA ASN A 322 8.57 -9.09 -9.31
C ASN A 322 8.08 -8.66 -10.70
N GLU A 323 8.97 -8.70 -11.69
CA GLU A 323 8.69 -8.23 -13.03
C GLU A 323 7.93 -9.26 -13.88
N ILE A 324 8.23 -10.55 -13.75
CA ILE A 324 7.58 -11.60 -14.54
C ILE A 324 6.48 -12.36 -13.79
N HIS A 325 6.10 -11.92 -12.59
CA HIS A 325 5.12 -12.63 -11.78
C HIS A 325 3.80 -12.87 -12.54
N GLU A 326 3.47 -14.14 -12.76
CA GLU A 326 2.19 -14.55 -13.34
C GLU A 326 1.14 -14.74 -12.24
N MET A 327 -0.01 -14.09 -12.43
CA MET A 327 -1.14 -14.22 -11.51
C MET A 327 -1.63 -15.67 -11.46
N THR A 328 -1.87 -16.17 -10.24
CA THR A 328 -2.46 -17.50 -10.06
C THR A 328 -3.90 -17.54 -10.59
N LYS A 329 -4.42 -18.74 -10.90
CA LYS A 329 -5.81 -18.93 -11.36
C LYS A 329 -6.88 -18.50 -10.35
N GLU A 330 -6.50 -18.27 -9.09
CA GLU A 330 -7.41 -17.79 -8.05
C GLU A 330 -7.65 -16.29 -8.13
N ILE A 331 -6.76 -15.56 -8.81
CA ILE A 331 -6.84 -14.12 -9.02
C ILE A 331 -7.53 -13.89 -10.36
N THR A 332 -8.68 -13.24 -10.33
CA THR A 332 -9.52 -12.93 -11.48
C THR A 332 -9.94 -11.46 -11.45
N PRO A 333 -10.47 -10.90 -12.55
CA PRO A 333 -10.99 -9.53 -12.54
C PRO A 333 -12.11 -9.28 -11.51
N ASP A 334 -12.75 -10.33 -10.98
CA ASP A 334 -13.81 -10.21 -9.98
C ASP A 334 -13.29 -10.14 -8.53
N ASN A 335 -11.97 -10.27 -8.32
CA ASN A 335 -11.37 -10.14 -6.99
C ASN A 335 -10.02 -9.40 -6.96
N HIS A 336 -9.45 -8.98 -8.09
CA HIS A 336 -8.18 -8.27 -8.19
C HIS A 336 -8.35 -6.75 -8.04
N TYR A 337 -7.46 -6.11 -7.29
CA TYR A 337 -7.47 -4.66 -7.06
C TYR A 337 -6.06 -4.07 -6.89
N ALA A 338 -5.99 -2.74 -6.93
CA ALA A 338 -4.82 -1.95 -6.55
C ALA A 338 -5.22 -1.00 -5.41
N ALA A 339 -4.36 -0.87 -4.41
CA ALA A 339 -4.60 0.02 -3.29
C ALA A 339 -4.14 1.44 -3.59
N TRP A 340 -4.68 2.41 -2.85
CA TRP A 340 -4.52 3.84 -3.16
C TRP A 340 -3.31 4.53 -2.53
N TRP A 341 -2.35 3.78 -1.98
CA TRP A 341 -1.04 4.35 -1.60
C TRP A 341 -0.27 4.86 -2.83
N TYR A 342 -0.47 4.22 -3.99
CA TYR A 342 0.01 4.65 -5.29
C TYR A 342 -0.81 3.97 -6.40
N CYS A 343 -1.89 4.61 -6.83
CA CYS A 343 -2.74 4.09 -7.91
C CYS A 343 -3.14 5.20 -8.89
N CYS A 344 -2.66 5.11 -10.13
CA CYS A 344 -3.00 6.01 -11.21
C CYS A 344 -4.22 5.49 -11.96
N ILE A 345 -5.30 6.28 -11.93
CA ILE A 345 -6.61 5.93 -12.48
C ILE A 345 -6.91 6.89 -13.65
N PRO A 346 -7.21 6.39 -14.85
CA PRO A 346 -7.69 7.22 -15.95
C PRO A 346 -9.01 7.89 -15.60
N ILE A 347 -9.16 9.19 -15.90
CA ILE A 347 -10.41 9.93 -15.64
C ILE A 347 -11.59 9.31 -16.40
N SER A 348 -11.37 8.73 -17.59
CA SER A 348 -12.42 8.00 -18.33
C SER A 348 -12.98 6.80 -17.57
N VAL A 349 -12.15 6.12 -16.77
CA VAL A 349 -12.57 5.00 -15.92
C VAL A 349 -13.44 5.51 -14.76
N ILE A 350 -13.11 6.68 -14.20
CA ILE A 350 -13.92 7.34 -13.16
C ILE A 350 -15.28 7.78 -13.71
N GLU A 351 -15.28 8.45 -14.86
CA GLU A 351 -16.50 8.91 -15.54
C GLU A 351 -17.43 7.74 -15.90
N ARG A 352 -16.86 6.60 -16.32
CA ARG A 352 -17.63 5.40 -16.68
C ARG A 352 -18.19 4.66 -15.46
N ASN A 353 -17.40 4.52 -14.39
CA ASN A 353 -17.76 3.63 -13.28
C ASN A 353 -18.39 4.36 -12.08
N GLY A 354 -18.31 5.69 -12.03
CA GLY A 354 -18.72 6.50 -10.89
C GLY A 354 -17.67 6.51 -9.77
N LEU A 355 -17.85 7.42 -8.83
CA LEU A 355 -16.98 7.68 -7.68
C LEU A 355 -17.04 6.54 -6.63
N PRO A 356 -16.10 6.49 -5.68
CA PRO A 356 -16.10 5.50 -4.61
C PRO A 356 -17.38 5.46 -3.79
N LEU A 357 -17.64 4.32 -3.13
CA LEU A 357 -18.68 4.23 -2.10
C LEU A 357 -18.38 5.18 -0.93
N PRO A 358 -19.40 5.78 -0.27
CA PRO A 358 -19.22 6.67 0.88
C PRO A 358 -18.90 5.91 2.17
N LEU A 359 -17.78 5.20 2.13
CA LEU A 359 -17.14 4.58 3.27
C LEU A 359 -16.31 5.63 4.01
N PHE A 360 -15.71 5.27 5.14
CA PHE A 360 -14.80 6.17 5.85
C PHE A 360 -13.34 5.80 5.56
N VAL A 361 -12.95 4.55 5.83
CA VAL A 361 -11.64 3.96 5.52
C VAL A 361 -11.81 2.46 5.28
N ARG A 362 -10.88 1.85 4.55
CA ARG A 362 -10.81 0.41 4.18
C ARG A 362 -11.86 -0.02 3.17
N CYS A 363 -11.44 -0.90 2.25
CA CYS A 363 -12.25 -1.59 1.24
C CYS A 363 -12.75 -0.66 0.12
N ASP A 364 -12.56 0.65 0.24
CA ASP A 364 -12.84 1.65 -0.78
C ASP A 364 -11.99 1.44 -2.03
N ASP A 365 -10.70 1.22 -1.86
CA ASP A 365 -9.76 0.88 -2.93
C ASP A 365 -10.08 -0.46 -3.60
N ALA A 366 -10.28 -1.50 -2.80
CA ALA A 366 -10.56 -2.84 -3.31
C ALA A 366 -11.90 -2.93 -4.03
N GLU A 367 -12.94 -2.30 -3.48
CA GLU A 367 -14.24 -2.21 -4.15
C GLU A 367 -14.10 -1.50 -5.49
N TYR A 368 -13.39 -0.38 -5.52
CA TYR A 368 -13.25 0.42 -6.72
C TYR A 368 -12.48 -0.33 -7.81
N GLY A 369 -11.35 -0.94 -7.45
CA GLY A 369 -10.53 -1.75 -8.37
C GLY A 369 -11.32 -2.92 -8.97
N ILE A 370 -11.96 -3.72 -8.11
CA ILE A 370 -12.75 -4.88 -8.54
C ILE A 370 -13.95 -4.46 -9.39
N ARG A 371 -14.62 -3.35 -9.03
CA ARG A 371 -15.77 -2.86 -9.81
C ARG A 371 -15.36 -2.38 -11.20
N CYS A 372 -14.21 -1.71 -11.32
CA CYS A 372 -13.77 -1.12 -12.58
C CYS A 372 -13.34 -2.16 -13.61
N LYS A 373 -12.86 -3.33 -13.18
CA LYS A 373 -12.41 -4.46 -14.04
C LYS A 373 -11.45 -4.03 -15.15
N THR A 374 -10.54 -3.11 -14.82
CA THR A 374 -9.47 -2.67 -15.71
C THR A 374 -8.27 -3.61 -15.61
N ASP A 375 -7.40 -3.60 -16.61
CA ASP A 375 -6.06 -4.15 -16.46
C ASP A 375 -5.26 -3.35 -15.43
N PHE A 376 -4.31 -4.01 -14.77
CA PHE A 376 -3.35 -3.38 -13.88
C PHE A 376 -1.95 -3.48 -14.46
N ILE A 377 -1.23 -2.35 -14.47
CA ILE A 377 0.19 -2.27 -14.82
C ILE A 377 0.98 -2.02 -13.54
N THR A 378 1.89 -2.92 -13.20
CA THR A 378 2.90 -2.70 -12.15
C THR A 378 4.28 -2.83 -12.78
N MET A 379 5.29 -2.15 -12.25
CA MET A 379 6.64 -2.14 -12.83
C MET A 379 7.69 -1.84 -11.77
N ASN A 380 8.88 -2.43 -11.88
CA ASN A 380 10.02 -2.03 -11.05
C ASN A 380 10.30 -0.52 -11.19
N GLY A 381 10.73 0.09 -10.08
CA GLY A 381 10.93 1.55 -9.98
C GLY A 381 9.67 2.39 -9.81
N LEU A 382 8.46 1.80 -9.83
CA LEU A 382 7.21 2.47 -9.45
C LEU A 382 6.84 2.10 -8.02
N CYS A 383 7.06 3.01 -7.06
CA CYS A 383 6.82 2.68 -5.66
C CYS A 383 6.62 3.91 -4.76
N VAL A 384 6.20 3.62 -3.52
CA VAL A 384 6.28 4.52 -2.37
C VAL A 384 6.78 3.73 -1.16
N TRP A 385 7.41 4.41 -0.20
CA TRP A 385 7.69 3.81 1.11
C TRP A 385 6.59 4.18 2.09
N HIS A 386 5.89 3.20 2.64
CA HIS A 386 4.72 3.38 3.48
C HIS A 386 4.92 2.77 4.87
N MET A 387 4.36 3.40 5.90
CA MET A 387 4.38 2.86 7.27
C MET A 387 3.74 1.46 7.36
N SER A 388 4.40 0.52 8.05
CA SER A 388 3.90 -0.86 8.16
C SER A 388 2.52 -0.96 8.83
N PHE A 389 1.63 -1.79 8.27
CA PHE A 389 0.31 -2.07 8.84
C PHE A 389 0.37 -2.67 10.26
N HIS A 390 1.44 -3.40 10.59
CA HIS A 390 1.59 -4.01 11.92
C HIS A 390 1.70 -2.96 13.04
N LYS A 391 2.31 -1.80 12.77
CA LYS A 391 2.39 -0.69 13.72
C LYS A 391 1.06 0.05 13.90
N ARG A 392 0.12 -0.14 12.95
CA ARG A 392 -1.16 0.59 12.85
C ARG A 392 -2.38 -0.27 13.20
N TYR A 393 -2.20 -1.47 13.78
CA TYR A 393 -3.34 -2.34 14.11
C TYR A 393 -4.35 -1.60 15.00
N ASN A 394 -5.59 -1.50 14.53
CA ASN A 394 -6.67 -0.83 15.24
C ASN A 394 -7.96 -1.66 15.10
N PRO A 395 -8.53 -2.20 16.20
CA PRO A 395 -9.78 -2.97 16.13
C PRO A 395 -10.95 -2.20 15.51
N ALA A 396 -11.02 -0.87 15.68
CA ALA A 396 -12.05 -0.06 15.03
C ALA A 396 -11.94 -0.08 13.49
N VAL A 397 -10.75 -0.31 12.95
CA VAL A 397 -10.52 -0.50 11.51
C VAL A 397 -10.77 -1.96 11.16
N GLU A 398 -10.05 -2.89 11.78
CA GLU A 398 -10.00 -4.31 11.36
C GLU A 398 -11.25 -5.13 11.74
N ARG A 399 -11.97 -4.76 12.80
CA ARG A 399 -13.17 -5.47 13.29
C ARG A 399 -14.45 -4.76 12.93
N TYR A 400 -14.43 -3.44 12.88
CA TYR A 400 -15.61 -2.66 12.53
C TYR A 400 -15.64 -2.27 11.03
N GLN A 401 -14.68 -1.45 10.55
CA GLN A 401 -14.72 -0.96 9.17
C GLN A 401 -14.60 -2.09 8.15
N THR A 402 -13.59 -2.95 8.27
CA THR A 402 -13.34 -4.04 7.31
C THR A 402 -14.55 -4.98 7.20
N THR A 403 -15.16 -5.36 8.33
CA THR A 403 -16.35 -6.22 8.35
C THR A 403 -17.57 -5.54 7.74
N ARG A 404 -17.85 -4.29 8.12
CA ARG A 404 -19.01 -3.55 7.60
C ARG A 404 -18.87 -3.28 6.10
N ASN A 405 -17.71 -2.80 5.68
CA ASN A 405 -17.50 -2.25 4.35
C ASN A 405 -17.45 -3.34 3.28
N THR A 406 -16.87 -4.51 3.55
CA THR A 406 -16.88 -5.64 2.58
C THR A 406 -18.29 -6.15 2.31
N MET A 407 -19.14 -6.21 3.34
CA MET A 407 -20.55 -6.58 3.19
C MET A 407 -21.33 -5.54 2.38
N ILE A 408 -21.08 -4.24 2.62
CA ILE A 408 -21.66 -3.14 1.82
C ILE A 408 -21.19 -3.24 0.37
N ALA A 409 -19.89 -3.39 0.13
CA ALA A 409 -19.30 -3.46 -1.20
C ALA A 409 -19.84 -4.65 -2.00
N GLN A 410 -19.97 -5.83 -1.37
CA GLN A 410 -20.58 -6.98 -2.02
C GLN A 410 -22.07 -6.75 -2.33
N ALA A 411 -22.83 -6.20 -1.38
CA ALA A 411 -24.27 -6.00 -1.56
C ALA A 411 -24.60 -4.88 -2.57
N ALA A 412 -23.79 -3.82 -2.62
CA ALA A 412 -24.04 -2.65 -3.46
C ALA A 412 -23.40 -2.78 -4.85
N ALA A 413 -22.14 -3.24 -4.92
CA ALA A 413 -21.35 -3.26 -6.15
C ALA A 413 -21.12 -4.67 -6.72
N GLY A 414 -21.53 -5.73 -6.01
CA GLY A 414 -21.25 -7.10 -6.42
C GLY A 414 -19.77 -7.50 -6.28
N MET A 415 -18.99 -6.75 -5.50
CA MET A 415 -17.56 -7.00 -5.26
C MET A 415 -17.31 -8.43 -4.74
N ALA A 416 -16.33 -9.12 -5.31
CA ALA A 416 -15.88 -10.45 -4.87
C ALA A 416 -17.05 -11.44 -4.65
N PRO A 417 -17.75 -11.84 -5.72
CA PRO A 417 -18.98 -12.64 -5.62
C PRO A 417 -18.78 -14.03 -4.98
N HIS A 418 -17.53 -14.51 -4.90
CA HIS A 418 -17.16 -15.80 -4.32
C HIS A 418 -16.62 -15.69 -2.89
N ALA A 419 -16.49 -14.48 -2.34
CA ALA A 419 -16.03 -14.27 -0.97
C ALA A 419 -17.16 -14.47 0.06
N ASP A 420 -16.90 -15.22 1.13
CA ASP A 420 -17.84 -15.44 2.23
C ASP A 420 -17.60 -14.48 3.41
N PHE A 421 -18.11 -13.25 3.29
CA PHE A 421 -18.00 -12.26 4.35
C PHE A 421 -18.78 -12.62 5.64
N MET A 422 -19.76 -13.53 5.56
CA MET A 422 -20.44 -14.04 6.76
C MET A 422 -19.54 -15.01 7.54
N HIS A 423 -18.80 -15.86 6.82
CA HIS A 423 -17.76 -16.68 7.41
C HIS A 423 -16.66 -15.83 8.04
N GLU A 424 -16.18 -14.80 7.33
CA GLU A 424 -15.20 -13.83 7.84
C GLU A 424 -15.65 -13.17 9.15
N LEU A 425 -16.87 -12.62 9.17
CA LEU A 425 -17.49 -12.04 10.36
C LEU A 425 -17.52 -13.04 11.52
N HIS A 426 -18.00 -14.26 11.26
CA HIS A 426 -18.05 -15.31 12.28
C HIS A 426 -16.66 -15.64 12.82
N ARG A 427 -15.67 -15.79 11.92
CA ARG A 427 -14.30 -16.13 12.27
C ARG A 427 -13.65 -15.04 13.11
N ASN A 428 -13.77 -13.77 12.71
CA ASN A 428 -13.23 -12.63 13.46
C ASN A 428 -13.85 -12.52 14.86
N MET A 429 -15.17 -12.62 14.96
CA MET A 429 -15.86 -12.65 16.26
C MET A 429 -15.37 -13.82 17.12
N GLN A 430 -15.28 -15.04 16.56
CA GLN A 430 -14.83 -16.22 17.29
C GLN A 430 -13.37 -16.12 17.76
N LEU A 431 -12.49 -15.55 16.94
CA LEU A 431 -11.09 -15.31 17.30
C LEU A 431 -10.99 -14.37 18.50
N GLU A 432 -11.72 -13.25 18.49
CA GLU A 432 -11.73 -12.32 19.63
C GLU A 432 -12.34 -12.96 20.89
N LEU A 433 -13.46 -13.68 20.76
CA LEU A 433 -14.10 -14.37 21.89
C LEU A 433 -13.16 -15.39 22.56
N LYS A 434 -12.42 -16.17 21.77
CA LYS A 434 -11.45 -17.17 22.29
C LYS A 434 -10.26 -16.53 23.01
N LYS A 435 -9.93 -15.28 22.65
CA LYS A 435 -8.89 -14.44 23.25
C LYS A 435 -9.44 -13.43 24.28
N PHE A 436 -10.67 -13.64 24.77
CA PHE A 436 -11.37 -12.77 25.74
C PHE A 436 -11.45 -11.30 25.30
N GLY A 437 -11.31 -11.01 24.00
CA GLY A 437 -11.39 -9.67 23.40
C GLY A 437 -12.83 -9.25 23.17
N TYR A 438 -13.63 -9.22 24.23
CA TYR A 438 -15.09 -9.03 24.09
C TYR A 438 -15.47 -7.69 23.47
N ASP A 439 -14.76 -6.61 23.78
CA ASP A 439 -14.99 -5.29 23.18
C ASP A 439 -14.82 -5.36 21.66
N ASN A 440 -13.74 -6.00 21.21
CA ASN A 440 -13.44 -6.18 19.78
C ASN A 440 -14.43 -7.15 19.09
N ALA A 441 -14.97 -8.14 19.80
CA ALA A 441 -16.04 -9.00 19.29
C ALA A 441 -17.37 -8.24 19.14
N GLU A 442 -17.67 -7.34 20.09
CA GLU A 442 -18.85 -6.46 20.01
C GLU A 442 -18.74 -5.47 18.84
N LEU A 443 -17.53 -4.98 18.51
CA LEU A 443 -17.30 -4.17 17.31
C LEU A 443 -17.67 -4.89 16.00
N CYS A 444 -17.41 -6.19 15.89
CA CYS A 444 -17.87 -6.98 14.73
C CYS A 444 -19.40 -7.00 14.62
N LEU A 445 -20.10 -7.05 15.76
CA LEU A 445 -21.56 -7.01 15.78
C LEU A 445 -22.11 -5.61 15.51
N ASP A 446 -21.46 -4.56 16.03
CA ASP A 446 -21.78 -3.17 15.70
C ASP A 446 -21.67 -2.93 14.17
N ALA A 447 -20.62 -3.46 13.54
CA ALA A 447 -20.43 -3.42 12.09
C ALA A 447 -21.53 -4.16 11.33
N PHE A 448 -21.84 -5.38 11.76
CA PHE A 448 -22.88 -6.17 11.13
C PHE A 448 -24.26 -5.50 11.24
N GLU A 449 -24.60 -4.98 12.42
CA GLU A 449 -25.85 -4.25 12.65
C GLU A 449 -25.92 -2.95 11.83
N ASP A 450 -24.82 -2.22 11.68
CA ASP A 450 -24.77 -1.02 10.83
C ASP A 450 -24.97 -1.35 9.34
N PHE A 451 -24.46 -2.49 8.85
CA PHE A 451 -24.79 -3.01 7.52
C PHE A 451 -26.30 -3.35 7.41
N LEU A 452 -26.88 -3.96 8.45
CA LEU A 452 -28.32 -4.32 8.45
C LEU A 452 -29.27 -3.11 8.45
N LYS A 453 -28.79 -1.89 8.77
CA LYS A 453 -29.56 -0.64 8.68
C LYS A 453 -29.80 -0.17 7.23
N GLY A 454 -29.06 -0.70 6.26
CA GLY A 454 -29.27 -0.46 4.84
C GLY A 454 -28.62 0.82 4.28
N PRO A 455 -28.73 1.06 2.96
CA PRO A 455 -27.97 2.08 2.25
C PRO A 455 -28.29 3.52 2.65
N LYS A 456 -29.51 3.80 3.12
CA LYS A 456 -29.87 5.16 3.60
C LYS A 456 -29.03 5.57 4.81
N PHE A 457 -28.77 4.63 5.73
CA PHE A 457 -27.92 4.87 6.88
C PHE A 457 -26.49 5.18 6.44
N ILE A 458 -25.94 4.36 5.54
CA ILE A 458 -24.56 4.53 5.04
C ILE A 458 -24.39 5.83 4.24
N GLY A 459 -25.34 6.17 3.37
CA GLY A 459 -25.31 7.40 2.58
C GLY A 459 -25.67 8.67 3.35
N THR A 460 -25.93 8.60 4.66
CA THR A 460 -26.23 9.80 5.46
C THR A 460 -24.94 10.58 5.74
N LYS A 461 -24.92 11.87 5.39
CA LYS A 461 -23.80 12.77 5.63
C LYS A 461 -23.34 12.73 7.10
N GLY A 462 -22.04 12.55 7.32
CA GLY A 462 -21.42 12.46 8.65
C GLY A 462 -21.65 11.13 9.39
N GLN A 463 -22.47 10.21 8.87
CA GLN A 463 -22.74 8.94 9.53
C GLN A 463 -21.50 8.03 9.52
N ALA A 464 -20.72 8.03 8.44
CA ALA A 464 -19.50 7.23 8.33
C ALA A 464 -18.46 7.61 9.40
N GLU A 465 -18.23 8.91 9.61
CA GLU A 465 -17.37 9.43 10.67
C GLU A 465 -17.93 9.10 12.07
N LYS A 466 -19.21 9.40 12.30
CA LYS A 466 -19.88 9.15 13.59
C LYS A 466 -19.75 7.70 14.03
N SER A 467 -19.98 6.76 13.12
CA SER A 467 -19.83 5.34 13.43
C SER A 467 -18.37 4.96 13.69
N PHE A 468 -17.40 5.48 12.93
CA PHE A 468 -15.99 5.20 13.18
C PHE A 468 -15.50 5.76 14.52
N MET A 469 -15.96 6.96 14.89
CA MET A 469 -15.67 7.55 16.19
C MET A 469 -16.30 6.75 17.32
N ALA A 470 -17.52 6.22 17.13
CA ALA A 470 -18.12 5.29 18.09
C ALA A 470 -17.30 4.00 18.24
N ALA A 471 -16.87 3.39 17.14
CA ALA A 471 -16.02 2.20 17.17
C ALA A 471 -14.67 2.46 17.87
N ASN A 472 -14.06 3.64 17.66
CA ASN A 472 -12.82 4.00 18.38
C ASN A 472 -13.01 4.27 19.87
N ARG A 473 -14.20 4.68 20.31
CA ARG A 473 -14.52 4.80 21.74
C ARG A 473 -14.84 3.45 22.38
N ASN A 474 -15.44 2.53 21.60
CA ASN A 474 -15.91 1.23 22.09
C ASN A 474 -14.84 0.13 22.02
N LYS A 475 -13.74 0.34 21.29
CA LYS A 475 -12.64 -0.63 21.23
C LYS A 475 -11.95 -0.79 22.59
N GLU A 476 -11.28 -1.92 22.75
CA GLU A 476 -10.43 -2.19 23.91
C GLU A 476 -9.45 -1.04 24.18
N THR A 477 -9.37 -0.61 25.44
CA THR A 477 -8.43 0.44 25.87
C THR A 477 -7.06 -0.17 26.11
N LEU A 478 -6.03 0.45 25.54
CA LEU A 478 -4.64 0.08 25.77
C LEU A 478 -3.99 1.07 26.73
N HIS A 479 -3.22 0.53 27.66
CA HIS A 479 -2.47 1.24 28.67
C HIS A 479 -0.98 1.22 28.32
N ASP A 480 -0.22 2.23 28.75
CA ASP A 480 1.24 2.14 28.72
C ASP A 480 1.74 1.02 29.67
N LEU A 481 3.03 0.69 29.59
CA LEU A 481 3.59 -0.42 30.37
C LEU A 481 3.56 -0.16 31.88
N ASP A 482 3.66 1.10 32.31
CA ASP A 482 3.69 1.46 33.73
C ASP A 482 2.30 1.27 34.35
N GLU A 483 1.27 1.77 33.67
CA GLU A 483 -0.13 1.56 34.03
C GLU A 483 -0.52 0.08 33.96
N LEU A 484 -0.07 -0.63 32.92
CA LEU A 484 -0.30 -2.07 32.78
C LEU A 484 0.31 -2.86 33.93
N GLN A 485 1.53 -2.52 34.35
CA GLN A 485 2.18 -3.15 35.50
C GLN A 485 1.40 -2.88 36.78
N ARG A 486 0.97 -1.62 37.02
CA ARG A 486 0.17 -1.27 38.20
C ARG A 486 -1.13 -2.08 38.26
N MET A 487 -1.84 -2.18 37.14
CA MET A 487 -3.06 -3.00 37.05
C MET A 487 -2.78 -4.48 37.32
N ALA A 488 -1.62 -5.00 36.91
CA ALA A 488 -1.23 -6.37 37.16
C ALA A 488 -0.85 -6.63 38.63
N ASP A 489 -0.20 -5.68 39.30
CA ASP A 489 0.17 -5.79 40.72
C ASP A 489 -1.07 -5.80 41.65
N GLU A 490 -2.13 -5.11 41.25
CA GLU A 490 -3.43 -5.10 41.96
C GLU A 490 -4.23 -6.39 41.77
N ASP A 491 -3.79 -7.29 40.88
CA ASP A 491 -4.53 -8.46 40.43
C ASP A 491 -3.86 -9.78 40.87
N PRO A 492 -4.43 -10.50 41.86
CA PRO A 492 -3.83 -11.75 42.37
C PRO A 492 -3.64 -12.84 41.31
N ASP A 493 -4.46 -12.85 40.25
CA ASP A 493 -4.35 -13.83 39.16
C ASP A 493 -3.13 -13.57 38.24
N LEU A 494 -2.49 -12.40 38.37
CA LEU A 494 -1.34 -11.95 37.58
C LEU A 494 -0.04 -11.92 38.37
N ALA A 495 -0.02 -12.51 39.57
CA ALA A 495 1.16 -12.55 40.43
C ALA A 495 2.41 -13.07 39.66
N GLY A 496 3.51 -12.32 39.74
CA GLY A 496 4.76 -12.62 39.06
C GLY A 496 4.85 -12.16 37.60
N PHE A 497 3.85 -11.43 37.09
CA PHE A 497 3.98 -10.70 35.83
C PHE A 497 4.86 -9.45 36.02
N ASP A 498 5.78 -9.23 35.07
CA ASP A 498 6.62 -8.05 35.00
C ASP A 498 6.70 -7.57 33.53
N ALA A 499 6.04 -6.45 33.25
CA ALA A 499 5.96 -5.80 31.94
C ALA A 499 7.30 -5.35 31.37
N TYR A 500 8.35 -5.23 32.20
CA TYR A 500 9.69 -4.80 31.78
C TYR A 500 10.61 -5.97 31.42
N THR A 501 10.21 -7.21 31.77
CA THR A 501 10.99 -8.42 31.46
C THR A 501 10.42 -9.24 30.31
N ILE A 502 9.23 -8.89 29.81
CA ILE A 502 8.63 -9.56 28.66
C ILE A 502 9.49 -9.43 27.41
N THR A 503 9.60 -10.50 26.64
CA THR A 503 10.33 -10.53 25.38
C THR A 503 9.39 -10.79 24.22
N ARG A 504 9.80 -10.40 23.01
CA ARG A 504 9.05 -10.75 21.79
C ARG A 504 8.88 -12.26 21.64
N GLN A 505 9.87 -13.06 22.04
CA GLN A 505 9.78 -14.52 22.03
C GLN A 505 8.66 -15.03 22.94
N LEU A 506 8.48 -14.43 24.12
CA LEU A 506 7.38 -14.79 25.02
C LEU A 506 6.02 -14.41 24.42
N ILE A 507 5.93 -13.21 23.83
CA ILE A 507 4.71 -12.69 23.23
C ILE A 507 4.27 -13.59 22.07
N ASP A 508 5.20 -13.94 21.18
CA ASP A 508 4.92 -14.71 19.96
C ASP A 508 4.88 -16.24 20.21
N ALA A 509 5.10 -16.69 21.46
CA ALA A 509 5.12 -18.12 21.79
C ALA A 509 3.72 -18.77 21.71
N ASP A 510 3.67 -19.99 21.16
CA ASP A 510 2.53 -20.88 21.29
C ASP A 510 2.99 -22.31 21.64
N LYS A 511 2.06 -23.14 22.11
CA LYS A 511 2.29 -24.55 22.46
C LYS A 511 1.48 -25.48 21.56
N PRO A 512 2.04 -26.61 21.12
CA PRO A 512 1.27 -27.58 20.34
C PRO A 512 0.13 -28.15 21.21
N ARG A 513 -1.03 -28.35 20.58
CA ARG A 513 -2.20 -28.98 21.18
C ARG A 513 -2.44 -30.36 20.59
N SER A 514 -2.75 -31.33 21.44
CA SER A 514 -3.25 -32.65 21.05
C SER A 514 -4.60 -32.56 20.36
N ARG A 515 -5.02 -33.62 19.67
CA ARG A 515 -6.30 -33.66 18.95
C ARG A 515 -7.50 -33.49 19.89
N SER A 516 -7.47 -34.09 21.07
CA SER A 516 -8.53 -33.95 22.08
C SER A 516 -8.62 -32.52 22.61
N GLU A 517 -7.49 -31.86 22.87
CA GLU A 517 -7.46 -30.47 23.29
C GLU A 517 -8.04 -29.54 22.23
N ARG A 518 -7.67 -29.74 20.95
CA ARG A 518 -8.24 -28.97 19.83
C ARG A 518 -9.75 -29.11 19.73
N ILE A 519 -10.28 -30.32 19.89
CA ILE A 519 -11.73 -30.59 19.88
C ILE A 519 -12.38 -29.89 21.08
N GLN A 520 -11.81 -29.99 22.28
CA GLN A 520 -12.34 -29.31 23.45
C GLN A 520 -12.34 -27.80 23.29
N ASP A 521 -11.25 -27.19 22.80
CA ASP A 521 -11.19 -25.74 22.54
C ASP A 521 -12.24 -25.32 21.52
N PHE A 522 -12.41 -26.11 20.46
CA PHE A 522 -13.38 -25.83 19.42
C PHE A 522 -14.82 -25.93 19.94
N VAL A 523 -15.14 -26.95 20.75
CA VAL A 523 -16.49 -27.17 21.29
C VAL A 523 -16.83 -26.17 22.39
N THR A 524 -15.84 -25.77 23.20
CA THR A 524 -16.06 -24.91 24.37
C THR A 524 -15.68 -23.44 24.16
N ASP A 525 -15.08 -23.07 23.03
CA ASP A 525 -14.50 -21.74 22.77
C ASP A 525 -13.63 -21.26 23.95
N ASN A 526 -12.63 -22.07 24.27
CA ASN A 526 -11.74 -21.87 25.42
C ASN A 526 -12.48 -21.85 26.78
N GLY A 527 -13.38 -22.83 26.99
CA GLY A 527 -14.07 -23.02 28.27
C GLY A 527 -15.19 -22.02 28.58
N GLN A 528 -15.77 -21.38 27.55
CA GLN A 528 -16.81 -20.35 27.71
C GLN A 528 -18.19 -20.82 27.26
N ARG A 529 -18.24 -21.83 26.37
CA ARG A 529 -19.42 -22.40 25.73
C ARG A 529 -19.71 -23.80 26.26
N ILE A 530 -20.97 -24.06 26.60
CA ILE A 530 -21.50 -25.34 27.12
C ILE A 530 -20.82 -25.78 28.43
N LEU A 531 -19.55 -26.20 28.37
CA LEU A 531 -18.72 -26.55 29.52
C LEU A 531 -17.89 -25.34 29.94
N LYS A 532 -18.40 -24.61 30.94
CA LYS A 532 -17.78 -23.39 31.44
C LYS A 532 -16.66 -23.70 32.44
N ASN A 533 -15.51 -23.07 32.28
CA ASN A 533 -14.45 -23.02 33.29
C ASN A 533 -13.96 -21.59 33.45
N GLU A 534 -13.60 -21.21 34.67
CA GLU A 534 -12.97 -19.90 34.92
C GLU A 534 -11.53 -19.91 34.43
N GLY A 535 -10.85 -21.05 34.52
CA GLY A 535 -9.42 -21.17 34.27
C GLY A 535 -8.60 -20.56 35.41
N GLU A 536 -7.28 -20.55 35.25
CA GLU A 536 -6.36 -20.03 36.27
C GLU A 536 -5.16 -19.31 35.64
N GLY A 537 -4.61 -18.36 36.39
CA GLY A 537 -3.45 -17.56 35.99
C GLY A 537 -3.64 -16.83 34.65
N TYR A 538 -2.51 -16.55 34.01
CA TYR A 538 -2.46 -15.78 32.77
C TYR A 538 -1.60 -16.39 31.66
N ALA A 539 -1.73 -15.81 30.47
CA ALA A 539 -0.78 -15.92 29.36
C ALA A 539 -0.56 -14.55 28.74
N VAL A 540 0.62 -14.35 28.15
CA VAL A 540 0.98 -13.14 27.39
C VAL A 540 0.81 -13.45 25.90
N ILE A 541 0.16 -12.57 25.14
CA ILE A 541 -0.12 -12.75 23.71
C ILE A 541 0.05 -11.42 22.95
N PRO A 542 0.26 -11.43 21.62
CA PRO A 542 0.37 -10.20 20.86
C PRO A 542 -0.99 -9.52 20.66
N LEU A 543 -0.99 -8.18 20.56
CA LEU A 543 -2.13 -7.39 20.07
C LEU A 543 -2.26 -7.51 18.54
N LEU A 544 -2.44 -8.72 18.04
CA LEU A 544 -2.70 -8.99 16.63
C LEU A 544 -4.01 -9.73 16.46
N GLY A 545 -4.89 -9.18 15.61
CA GLY A 545 -6.24 -9.69 15.42
C GLY A 545 -6.28 -11.12 14.86
N TRP A 546 -5.40 -11.44 13.92
CA TRP A 546 -5.36 -12.71 13.19
C TRP A 546 -4.60 -13.82 13.91
N VAL A 547 -3.89 -13.54 15.00
CA VAL A 547 -3.14 -14.55 15.76
C VAL A 547 -4.09 -15.31 16.70
N TYR A 548 -3.95 -16.63 16.75
CA TYR A 548 -4.66 -17.52 17.67
C TYR A 548 -3.67 -18.43 18.42
N PRO A 549 -3.05 -17.93 19.51
CA PRO A 549 -2.01 -18.63 20.26
C PRO A 549 -2.65 -19.65 21.22
N ALA A 550 -3.31 -20.63 20.62
CA ALA A 550 -4.34 -21.42 21.26
C ALA A 550 -3.82 -22.38 22.34
N GLY A 551 -2.56 -22.81 22.23
CA GLY A 551 -1.93 -23.67 23.23
C GLY A 551 -1.62 -22.95 24.53
N VAL A 552 -1.19 -21.69 24.47
CA VAL A 552 -0.81 -20.92 25.67
C VAL A 552 -2.02 -20.30 26.39
N ILE A 553 -3.07 -19.91 25.68
CA ILE A 553 -4.27 -19.30 26.28
C ILE A 553 -5.25 -20.31 26.89
N ARG A 554 -5.05 -21.60 26.60
CA ARG A 554 -5.94 -22.67 27.04
C ARG A 554 -5.95 -22.76 28.56
N GLY A 555 -7.15 -22.79 29.14
CA GLY A 555 -7.34 -22.93 30.59
C GLY A 555 -6.92 -21.70 31.40
N LYS A 556 -6.58 -20.58 30.74
CA LYS A 556 -6.23 -19.33 31.42
C LYS A 556 -7.45 -18.54 31.82
N LYS A 557 -7.35 -17.83 32.94
CA LYS A 557 -8.38 -16.90 33.42
C LYS A 557 -8.18 -15.52 32.83
N LYS A 558 -6.92 -15.09 32.67
CA LYS A 558 -6.55 -13.77 32.15
C LYS A 558 -5.58 -13.87 30.99
N LEU A 559 -5.60 -12.87 30.11
CA LEU A 559 -4.66 -12.72 29.01
C LEU A 559 -4.10 -11.30 29.05
N ILE A 560 -2.78 -11.19 29.04
CA ILE A 560 -2.09 -9.91 28.92
C ILE A 560 -1.74 -9.74 27.45
N VAL A 561 -2.37 -8.76 26.82
CA VAL A 561 -2.23 -8.50 25.39
C VAL A 561 -1.25 -7.36 25.20
N ILE A 562 -0.18 -7.59 24.46
CA ILE A 562 0.92 -6.65 24.30
C ILE A 562 1.03 -6.18 22.85
N ASP A 563 0.94 -4.87 22.68
CA ASP A 563 1.42 -4.16 21.49
C ASP A 563 2.88 -3.77 21.73
N TRP A 564 3.78 -4.62 21.26
CA TRP A 564 5.22 -4.39 21.43
C TRP A 564 5.75 -3.29 20.51
N TYR A 565 5.05 -2.95 19.43
CA TYR A 565 5.44 -1.84 18.55
C TYR A 565 5.22 -0.50 19.24
N ASN A 566 4.06 -0.32 19.89
CA ASN A 566 3.70 0.93 20.54
C ASN A 566 3.97 0.93 22.06
N ARG A 567 4.53 -0.17 22.60
CA ARG A 567 4.81 -0.39 24.02
C ARG A 567 3.58 -0.16 24.89
N LYS A 568 2.47 -0.80 24.50
CA LYS A 568 1.19 -0.74 25.22
C LYS A 568 0.63 -2.12 25.46
N GLY A 569 -0.34 -2.24 26.36
CA GLY A 569 -1.07 -3.49 26.54
C GLY A 569 -2.41 -3.36 27.24
N ALA A 570 -3.09 -4.48 27.38
CA ALA A 570 -4.37 -4.60 28.07
C ALA A 570 -4.48 -5.94 28.79
N ILE A 571 -5.29 -5.98 29.86
CA ILE A 571 -5.61 -7.20 30.59
C ILE A 571 -7.02 -7.64 30.21
N ARG A 572 -7.14 -8.80 29.58
CA ARG A 572 -8.42 -9.42 29.26
C ARG A 572 -8.76 -10.50 30.27
N THR A 573 -9.97 -10.46 30.81
CA THR A 573 -10.45 -11.44 31.78
C THR A 573 -11.55 -12.28 31.16
N LYS A 574 -11.47 -13.61 31.30
CA LYS A 574 -12.52 -14.52 30.82
C LYS A 574 -13.85 -14.23 31.53
N ASP A 575 -14.89 -13.99 30.74
CA ASP A 575 -16.27 -13.79 31.20
C ASP A 575 -17.23 -14.65 30.36
N PRO A 576 -17.57 -15.87 30.83
CA PRO A 576 -18.53 -16.74 30.15
C PRO A 576 -19.96 -16.17 30.07
N ASN A 577 -20.31 -15.17 30.89
CA ASN A 577 -21.61 -14.51 30.83
C ASN A 577 -21.62 -13.44 29.73
N ARG A 578 -20.55 -12.63 29.60
CA ARG A 578 -20.40 -11.70 28.47
C ARG A 578 -20.31 -12.45 27.15
N TYR A 579 -19.55 -13.54 27.09
CA TYR A 579 -19.56 -14.45 25.95
C TYR A 579 -20.99 -14.87 25.54
N ALA A 580 -21.80 -15.34 26.50
CA ALA A 580 -23.17 -15.78 26.22
C ALA A 580 -24.07 -14.64 25.73
N ARG A 581 -23.90 -13.41 26.26
CA ARG A 581 -24.62 -12.22 25.79
C ARG A 581 -24.26 -11.87 24.35
N ILE A 582 -22.98 -11.87 24.00
CA ILE A 582 -22.49 -11.59 22.65
C ILE A 582 -23.01 -12.64 21.66
N MET A 583 -22.93 -13.93 22.01
CA MET A 583 -23.46 -14.99 21.15
C MET A 583 -24.97 -14.90 20.96
N LYS A 584 -25.73 -14.49 21.99
CA LYS A 584 -27.17 -14.23 21.86
C LYS A 584 -27.46 -13.03 20.94
N ARG A 585 -26.67 -11.96 21.03
CA ARG A 585 -26.73 -10.79 20.13
C ARG A 585 -26.49 -11.24 18.69
N TYR A 586 -25.39 -11.95 18.43
CA TYR A 586 -25.07 -12.49 17.11
C TYR A 586 -26.16 -13.40 16.53
N GLN A 587 -26.74 -14.31 17.34
CA GLN A 587 -27.83 -15.18 16.88
C GLN A 587 -29.10 -14.40 16.49
N ARG A 588 -29.43 -13.34 17.23
CA ARG A 588 -30.53 -12.42 16.89
C ARG A 588 -30.27 -11.77 15.54
N ASP A 589 -29.06 -11.25 15.33
CA ASP A 589 -28.71 -10.53 14.11
C ASP A 589 -28.66 -11.46 12.90
N LEU A 590 -28.15 -12.69 13.08
CA LEU A 590 -28.20 -13.75 12.06
C LEU A 590 -29.64 -14.12 11.68
N LYS A 591 -30.56 -14.18 12.64
CA LYS A 591 -31.97 -14.44 12.35
C LYS A 591 -32.57 -13.31 11.50
N TYR A 592 -32.25 -12.06 11.84
CA TYR A 592 -32.68 -10.91 11.05
C TYR A 592 -32.07 -10.93 9.64
N TYR A 593 -30.76 -11.15 9.53
CA TYR A 593 -30.04 -11.25 8.25
C TYR A 593 -30.66 -12.30 7.34
N LYS A 594 -30.85 -13.53 7.84
CA LYS A 594 -31.46 -14.62 7.04
C LYS A 594 -32.87 -14.28 6.54
N ALA A 595 -33.64 -13.54 7.33
CA ALA A 595 -34.98 -13.11 6.94
C ALA A 595 -35.00 -11.92 5.97
N ASN A 596 -33.92 -11.12 5.88
CA ASN A 596 -33.93 -9.82 5.20
C ASN A 596 -32.86 -9.64 4.12
N ILE A 597 -31.89 -10.55 3.98
CA ILE A 597 -30.71 -10.32 3.12
C ILE A 597 -31.07 -10.09 1.64
N ASN A 598 -32.09 -10.77 1.10
CA ASN A 598 -32.49 -10.55 -0.29
C ASN A 598 -33.00 -9.10 -0.49
N ARG A 599 -33.84 -8.61 0.43
CA ARG A 599 -34.30 -7.21 0.44
C ARG A 599 -33.12 -6.25 0.58
N LEU A 600 -32.22 -6.49 1.53
CA LEU A 600 -31.07 -5.61 1.77
C LEU A 600 -30.14 -5.54 0.55
N ARG A 601 -29.85 -6.66 -0.11
CA ARG A 601 -29.07 -6.70 -1.35
C ARG A 601 -29.74 -5.88 -2.45
N GLU A 602 -31.05 -6.02 -2.61
CA GLU A 602 -31.80 -5.24 -3.59
C GLU A 602 -31.77 -3.74 -3.26
N GLU A 603 -31.98 -3.36 -2.00
CA GLU A 603 -31.89 -1.96 -1.55
C GLU A 603 -30.50 -1.36 -1.80
N TYR A 604 -29.42 -2.08 -1.45
CA TYR A 604 -28.06 -1.64 -1.68
C TYR A 604 -27.75 -1.49 -3.18
N ALA A 605 -28.11 -2.48 -4.00
CA ALA A 605 -27.92 -2.43 -5.45
C ALA A 605 -28.71 -1.28 -6.10
N GLN A 606 -29.95 -1.01 -5.64
CA GLN A 606 -30.75 0.12 -6.13
C GLN A 606 -30.17 1.49 -5.71
N ALA A 607 -29.58 1.58 -4.53
CA ALA A 607 -28.96 2.80 -4.04
C ALA A 607 -27.58 3.07 -4.66
N PHE A 608 -26.90 2.02 -5.13
CA PHE A 608 -25.52 2.09 -5.63
C PHE A 608 -25.28 3.22 -6.64
N PRO A 609 -26.05 3.37 -7.74
CA PRO A 609 -25.83 4.44 -8.72
C PRO A 609 -25.92 5.85 -8.12
N LYS A 610 -26.73 6.03 -7.08
CA LYS A 610 -26.80 7.31 -6.37
C LYS A 610 -25.55 7.51 -5.51
N LEU A 611 -25.18 6.52 -4.70
CA LEU A 611 -24.07 6.62 -3.74
C LEU A 611 -22.70 6.85 -4.42
N THR A 612 -22.56 6.45 -5.67
CA THR A 612 -21.33 6.66 -6.48
C THR A 612 -21.46 7.81 -7.49
N SER A 613 -22.58 8.54 -7.49
CA SER A 613 -22.78 9.67 -8.41
C SER A 613 -22.00 10.91 -7.96
N LEU A 614 -21.58 11.71 -8.93
CA LEU A 614 -20.99 13.03 -8.68
C LEU A 614 -21.93 13.90 -7.84
N GLN A 615 -23.22 13.98 -8.19
CA GLN A 615 -24.22 14.78 -7.48
C GLN A 615 -24.34 14.40 -5.98
N PHE A 616 -24.30 13.10 -5.66
CA PHE A 616 -24.33 12.68 -4.26
C PHE A 616 -23.10 13.17 -3.50
N TRP A 617 -21.92 13.02 -4.10
CA TRP A 617 -20.67 13.42 -3.47
C TRP A 617 -20.51 14.94 -3.39
N GLU A 618 -21.02 15.70 -4.36
CA GLU A 618 -21.04 17.16 -4.29
C GLU A 618 -21.81 17.64 -3.05
N HIS A 619 -23.01 17.10 -2.85
CA HIS A 619 -23.79 17.36 -1.64
C HIS A 619 -23.12 16.85 -0.37
N TYR A 620 -22.52 15.65 -0.40
CA TYR A 620 -21.87 15.04 0.76
C TYR A 620 -20.64 15.84 1.22
N LEU A 621 -19.93 16.48 0.29
CA LEU A 621 -18.67 17.22 0.50
C LEU A 621 -18.83 18.75 0.55
N ASP A 622 -20.07 19.26 0.56
CA ASP A 622 -20.37 20.70 0.51
C ASP A 622 -19.69 21.42 -0.67
N LEU A 623 -19.86 20.85 -1.87
CA LEU A 623 -19.32 21.37 -3.13
C LEU A 623 -20.35 22.12 -4.00
N ASP A 624 -21.61 22.14 -3.56
CA ASP A 624 -22.75 22.78 -4.23
C ASP A 624 -22.81 24.30 -4.03
#